data_AF-A0A9P0PAA7-F1
#
_entry.id   AF-A0A9P0PAA7-F1
#
_cell.length_a   1.000
_cell.length_b   1.000
_cell.length_c   1.000
_cell.angle_alpha   90.00
_cell.angle_beta   90.00
_cell.angle_gamma   90.00
#
_symmetry.space_group_name_H-M   'P 1'
#
loop_
_entity.id
_entity.type
_entity.pdbx_description
1 polymer ?
#
loop_
_entity_poly.entity_id
_entity_poly.type
_entity_poly.pdbx_seq_one_letter_code
_entity_poly.pdbx_strand_id
1 'polypeptide(L)'
;MASAKIVELTEENTCKICDNALGKYSCPKCNILYCSLACYQSSAHLECSETFYKDNVMSEHNLNKNDEETKAKMLEILQRTHENNRISLSDDTESIESIECPAYSVFDFINGTDDEECDSDDEEVIDIGQRLNGVNLDDADQVWEKLTEDERQEFVAFLK
;
A
#
# COMPACT_ATOMS: atom_id res chain seq x y z
N MET A 1 26.61 -45.66 13.54
CA MET A 1 26.08 -46.04 12.23
C MET A 1 24.62 -45.65 12.19
N ALA A 2 24.25 -44.64 11.40
CA ALA A 2 22.86 -44.20 11.31
C ALA A 2 22.08 -45.28 10.55
N SER A 3 21.19 -45.97 11.27
CA SER A 3 20.31 -46.99 10.69
C SER A 3 19.26 -46.25 9.86
N ALA A 4 19.39 -46.28 8.54
CA ALA A 4 18.36 -45.80 7.63
C ALA A 4 17.16 -46.75 7.75
N LYS A 5 16.12 -46.35 8.51
CA LYS A 5 14.83 -47.01 8.46
C LYS A 5 14.24 -46.76 7.08
N ILE A 6 14.19 -47.80 6.26
CA ILE A 6 13.39 -47.80 5.03
C ILE A 6 11.93 -47.71 5.50
N VAL A 7 11.31 -46.55 5.28
CA VAL A 7 9.87 -46.36 5.52
C VAL A 7 9.18 -46.63 4.19
N GLU A 8 8.41 -47.72 4.13
CA GLU A 8 7.57 -48.03 2.98
C GLU A 8 6.44 -47.00 2.87
N LEU A 9 6.20 -46.48 1.66
CA LEU A 9 5.08 -45.57 1.38
C LEU A 9 3.77 -46.36 1.42
N THR A 10 3.04 -46.29 2.53
CA THR A 10 1.69 -46.83 2.66
C THR A 10 0.65 -45.77 2.34
N GLU A 11 -0.53 -46.16 1.85
CA GLU A 11 -1.63 -45.24 1.48
C GLU A 11 -2.06 -44.30 2.62
N GLU A 12 -1.77 -44.68 3.86
CA GLU A 12 -2.07 -43.92 5.08
C GLU A 12 -1.08 -42.79 5.34
N ASN A 13 0.15 -42.90 4.81
CA ASN A 13 1.25 -41.98 5.06
C ASN A 13 1.74 -41.26 3.80
N THR A 14 1.03 -41.40 2.68
CA THR A 14 1.31 -40.67 1.44
C THR A 14 0.61 -39.31 1.42
N CYS A 15 1.20 -38.38 0.67
CA CYS A 15 0.61 -37.08 0.40
C CYS A 15 -0.66 -37.25 -0.44
N LYS A 16 -1.84 -36.89 0.08
CA LYS A 16 -3.13 -37.04 -0.62
C LYS A 16 -3.38 -36.07 -1.77
N ILE A 17 -2.38 -35.26 -2.10
CA ILE A 17 -2.43 -34.22 -3.13
C ILE A 17 -1.62 -34.64 -4.35
N CYS A 18 -0.45 -35.24 -4.13
CA CYS A 18 0.44 -35.64 -5.21
C CYS A 18 0.74 -37.13 -5.26
N ASP A 19 0.38 -37.91 -4.22
CA ASP A 19 0.60 -39.36 -4.06
C ASP A 19 2.05 -39.87 -4.28
N ASN A 20 3.01 -38.97 -4.53
CA ASN A 20 4.38 -39.29 -4.93
C ASN A 20 5.37 -39.31 -3.76
N ALA A 21 4.97 -38.82 -2.58
CA ALA A 21 5.83 -38.67 -1.43
C ALA A 21 5.07 -38.93 -0.13
N LEU A 22 5.81 -39.19 0.95
CA LEU A 22 5.25 -39.28 2.29
C LEU A 22 4.66 -37.93 2.72
N GLY A 23 3.48 -37.95 3.33
CA GLY A 23 2.86 -36.81 3.99
C GLY A 23 3.66 -36.43 5.24
N LYS A 24 4.40 -35.32 5.15
CA LYS A 24 5.24 -34.83 6.26
C LYS A 24 4.45 -33.97 7.25
N TYR A 25 3.38 -33.35 6.77
CA TYR A 25 2.59 -32.37 7.51
C TYR A 25 1.10 -32.67 7.35
N SER A 26 0.29 -32.28 8.34
CA SER A 26 -1.17 -32.33 8.27
C SER A 26 -1.78 -30.93 8.33
N CYS A 27 -2.85 -30.70 7.58
CA CYS A 27 -3.58 -29.43 7.62
C CYS A 27 -4.46 -29.35 8.89
N PRO A 28 -4.42 -28.27 9.69
CA PRO A 28 -5.24 -28.16 10.90
C PRO A 28 -6.74 -27.96 10.62
N LYS A 29 -7.14 -27.53 9.42
CA LYS A 29 -8.56 -27.32 9.06
C LYS A 29 -9.24 -28.58 8.53
N CYS A 30 -8.57 -29.35 7.67
CA CYS A 30 -9.15 -30.53 7.00
C CYS A 30 -8.43 -31.85 7.30
N ASN A 31 -7.34 -31.81 8.08
CA ASN A 31 -6.53 -32.96 8.47
C ASN A 31 -5.89 -33.77 7.32
N ILE A 32 -5.75 -33.17 6.13
CA ILE A 32 -5.13 -33.79 4.97
C ILE A 32 -3.60 -33.82 5.12
N LEU A 33 -2.99 -34.95 4.79
CA LEU A 33 -1.54 -35.15 4.76
C LEU A 33 -0.92 -34.64 3.46
N TYR A 34 0.11 -33.79 3.58
CA TYR A 34 0.83 -33.22 2.44
C TYR A 34 2.35 -33.27 2.64
N CYS A 35 3.11 -33.29 1.53
CA CYS A 35 4.56 -33.45 1.58
C CYS A 35 5.34 -32.11 1.61
N SER A 36 4.80 -31.04 1.02
CA SER A 36 5.46 -29.74 0.87
C SER A 36 4.46 -28.60 0.69
N LEU A 37 4.94 -27.36 0.78
CA LEU A 37 4.13 -26.16 0.53
C LEU A 37 3.51 -26.15 -0.87
N ALA A 38 4.18 -26.72 -1.88
CA ALA A 38 3.63 -26.83 -3.23
C ALA A 38 2.35 -27.69 -3.26
N CYS A 39 2.27 -28.74 -2.43
CA CYS A 39 1.04 -29.50 -2.27
C CYS A 39 0.01 -28.71 -1.45
N TYR A 40 0.42 -28.03 -0.39
CA TYR A 40 -0.48 -27.19 0.42
C TYR A 40 -1.17 -26.08 -0.39
N GLN A 41 -0.48 -25.48 -1.36
CA GLN A 41 -0.99 -24.42 -2.25
C GLN A 41 -1.57 -24.93 -3.58
N SER A 42 -1.66 -26.25 -3.76
CA SER A 42 -2.21 -26.83 -4.99
C SER A 42 -3.72 -26.57 -5.10
N SER A 43 -4.25 -26.68 -6.32
CA SER A 43 -5.69 -26.58 -6.57
C SER A 43 -6.53 -27.56 -5.75
N ALA A 44 -5.97 -28.72 -5.35
CA ALA A 44 -6.66 -29.71 -4.53
C ALA A 44 -6.85 -29.28 -3.06
N HIS A 45 -6.07 -28.31 -2.56
CA HIS A 45 -6.14 -27.81 -1.18
C HIS A 45 -6.23 -26.27 -1.12
N LEU A 46 -6.74 -25.64 -2.19
CA LEU A 46 -6.76 -24.19 -2.32
C LEU A 46 -7.65 -23.52 -1.25
N GLU A 47 -8.85 -24.05 -1.01
CA GLU A 47 -9.86 -23.47 -0.10
C GLU A 47 -9.34 -23.32 1.34
N CYS A 48 -8.65 -24.33 1.86
CA CYS A 48 -8.06 -24.27 3.20
C CYS A 48 -6.86 -23.32 3.25
N SER A 49 -6.04 -23.30 2.20
CA SER A 49 -4.88 -22.40 2.12
C SER A 49 -5.30 -20.93 2.03
N GLU A 50 -6.30 -20.61 1.20
CA GLU A 50 -6.82 -19.26 1.00
C GLU A 50 -7.51 -18.74 2.25
N THR A 51 -8.36 -19.56 2.89
CA THR A 51 -9.01 -19.15 4.14
C THR A 51 -7.97 -18.86 5.22
N PHE A 52 -6.91 -19.67 5.32
CA PHE A 52 -5.81 -19.39 6.25
C PHE A 52 -5.13 -18.05 5.93
N TYR A 53 -4.74 -17.80 4.67
CA TYR A 53 -4.11 -16.53 4.30
C TYR A 53 -5.02 -15.34 4.56
N LYS A 54 -6.30 -15.45 4.20
CA LYS A 54 -7.31 -14.43 4.45
C LYS A 54 -7.46 -14.16 5.94
N ASP A 55 -7.60 -15.20 6.76
CA ASP A 55 -7.74 -15.07 8.21
C ASP A 55 -6.52 -14.37 8.83
N ASN A 56 -5.30 -14.72 8.40
CA ASN A 56 -4.07 -14.09 8.90
C ASN A 56 -3.99 -12.61 8.49
N VAL A 57 -4.30 -12.28 7.23
CA VAL A 57 -4.27 -10.88 6.77
C VAL A 57 -5.36 -10.06 7.48
N MET A 58 -6.56 -10.61 7.63
CA MET A 58 -7.65 -9.94 8.34
C MET A 58 -7.34 -9.80 9.83
N SER A 59 -6.72 -10.79 10.48
CA SER A 59 -6.35 -10.68 11.89
C SER A 59 -5.31 -9.59 12.12
N GLU A 60 -4.25 -9.53 11.32
CA GLU A 60 -3.24 -8.47 11.40
C GLU A 60 -3.84 -7.08 11.13
N HIS A 61 -4.68 -6.97 10.10
CA HIS A 61 -5.35 -5.72 9.77
C HIS A 61 -6.34 -5.27 10.86
N ASN A 62 -7.05 -6.21 11.48
CA ASN A 62 -7.95 -5.92 12.59
C ASN A 62 -7.20 -5.56 13.88
N LEU A 63 -6.05 -6.20 14.16
CA LEU A 63 -5.18 -5.82 15.27
C LEU A 63 -4.72 -4.35 15.12
N ASN A 64 -4.39 -3.92 13.90
CA ASN A 64 -4.06 -2.51 13.64
C ASN A 64 -5.25 -1.55 13.70
N LYS A 65 -6.48 -2.00 13.43
CA LYS A 65 -7.70 -1.17 13.49
C LYS A 65 -8.26 -1.00 14.91
N ASN A 66 -7.96 -1.93 15.82
CA ASN A 66 -8.52 -1.92 17.18
C ASN A 66 -7.94 -0.83 18.09
N ASP A 67 -7.05 0.01 17.58
CA ASP A 67 -6.39 1.07 18.33
C ASP A 67 -7.00 2.45 18.02
N GLU A 68 -8.33 2.54 17.93
CA GLU A 68 -9.06 3.83 17.91
C GLU A 68 -8.65 4.72 19.10
N GLU A 69 -8.32 4.12 20.25
CA GLU A 69 -7.76 4.82 21.41
C GLU A 69 -6.35 5.39 21.11
N THR A 70 -5.47 4.62 20.46
CA THR A 70 -4.12 5.06 20.09
C THR A 70 -4.17 6.11 18.98
N LYS A 71 -5.10 5.97 18.03
CA LYS A 71 -5.38 6.96 16.99
C LYS A 71 -5.90 8.27 17.58
N ALA A 72 -6.83 8.21 18.55
CA ALA A 72 -7.30 9.39 19.27
C ALA A 72 -6.15 10.09 20.04
N LYS A 73 -5.28 9.31 20.72
CA LYS A 73 -4.09 9.86 21.40
C LYS A 73 -3.08 10.47 20.42
N MET A 74 -2.87 9.85 19.25
CA MET A 74 -2.01 10.41 18.20
C MET A 74 -2.56 11.75 17.70
N LEU A 75 -3.87 11.81 17.41
CA LEU A 75 -4.54 13.03 16.99
C LEU A 75 -4.47 14.12 18.07
N GLU A 76 -4.62 13.75 19.34
CA GLU A 76 -4.47 14.68 20.48
C GLU A 76 -3.05 15.26 20.57
N ILE A 77 -2.00 14.44 20.38
CA ILE A 77 -0.61 14.90 20.41
C ILE A 77 -0.30 15.83 19.23
N LEU A 78 -0.78 15.48 18.03
CA LEU A 78 -0.67 16.31 16.82
C LEU A 78 -1.36 17.66 17.02
N GLN A 79 -2.59 17.64 17.56
CA GLN A 79 -3.37 18.85 17.82
C GLN A 79 -2.69 19.74 18.88
N ARG A 80 -2.23 19.17 20.00
CA ARG A 80 -1.48 19.89 21.03
C ARG A 80 -0.21 20.55 20.47
N THR A 81 0.50 19.86 19.59
CA THR A 81 1.72 20.40 18.96
C THR A 81 1.38 21.56 18.03
N HIS A 82 0.33 21.43 17.24
CA HIS A 82 -0.15 22.51 16.36
C HIS A 82 -0.61 23.73 17.18
N GLU A 83 -1.33 23.53 18.29
CA GLU A 83 -1.78 24.60 19.17
C GLU A 83 -0.60 25.29 19.89
N ASN A 84 0.40 24.54 20.35
CA ASN A 84 1.61 25.10 20.96
C ASN A 84 2.54 25.79 19.96
N ASN A 85 2.51 25.39 18.69
CA ASN A 85 3.33 25.97 17.62
C ASN A 85 2.59 27.07 16.83
N ARG A 86 1.35 27.40 17.19
CA ARG A 86 0.69 28.65 16.80
C ARG A 86 1.40 29.80 17.51
N ILE A 87 2.46 30.29 16.87
CA ILE A 87 3.11 31.55 17.17
C ILE A 87 2.04 32.60 17.46
N SER A 88 2.17 33.25 18.62
CA SER A 88 1.40 34.41 19.03
C SER A 88 1.56 35.54 18.02
N LEU A 89 0.70 35.59 17.00
CA LEU A 89 0.47 36.79 16.21
C LEU A 89 -0.37 37.73 17.07
N SER A 90 0.28 38.41 18.00
CA SER A 90 -0.28 39.59 18.65
C SER A 90 -0.42 40.71 17.62
N ASP A 91 -1.65 41.18 17.53
CA ASP A 91 -2.16 42.45 17.01
C ASP A 91 -1.23 43.65 17.26
N ASP A 92 -0.24 43.92 16.38
CA ASP A 92 0.50 45.21 16.32
C ASP A 92 1.55 45.30 15.15
N THR A 93 1.22 44.92 13.91
CA THR A 93 2.04 45.33 12.76
C THR A 93 1.21 45.62 11.52
N GLU A 94 0.71 46.85 11.46
CA GLU A 94 0.40 47.50 10.20
C GLU A 94 1.71 47.64 9.39
N SER A 95 1.65 47.42 8.07
CA SER A 95 2.69 47.69 7.05
C SER A 95 3.95 46.81 6.98
N ILE A 96 3.85 45.65 6.31
CA ILE A 96 4.84 45.24 5.28
C ILE A 96 4.06 44.72 4.07
N GLU A 97 3.83 45.61 3.10
CA GLU A 97 3.57 45.23 1.71
C GLU A 97 4.87 44.64 1.12
N SER A 98 4.74 43.56 0.36
CA SER A 98 5.67 43.11 -0.69
C SER A 98 7.17 43.08 -0.34
N ILE A 99 7.65 41.91 0.09
CA ILE A 99 9.03 41.49 -0.20
C ILE A 99 8.96 40.41 -1.26
N GLU A 100 9.06 40.86 -2.51
CA GLU A 100 9.66 40.10 -3.60
C GLU A 100 11.13 39.84 -3.24
N CYS A 101 11.53 38.58 -3.15
CA CYS A 101 12.93 38.21 -3.27
C CYS A 101 13.07 37.18 -4.39
N PRO A 102 13.22 37.61 -5.65
CA PRO A 102 13.79 36.77 -6.69
C PRO A 102 15.31 36.97 -6.64
N ALA A 103 16.04 35.91 -6.31
CA ALA A 103 17.44 35.79 -6.70
C ALA A 103 17.96 34.39 -6.39
N TYR A 104 18.20 33.61 -7.44
CA TYR A 104 19.39 32.77 -7.64
C TYR A 104 20.31 32.58 -6.42
N SER A 105 20.72 31.32 -6.19
CA SER A 105 21.94 31.00 -5.43
C SER A 105 23.09 31.85 -6.00
N VAL A 106 23.46 32.92 -5.29
CA VAL A 106 24.41 33.96 -5.71
C VAL A 106 25.80 33.40 -6.03
N PHE A 107 26.10 32.16 -5.62
CA PHE A 107 27.42 31.58 -5.82
C PHE A 107 27.48 30.45 -6.87
N ASP A 108 26.40 29.69 -7.08
CA ASP A 108 26.40 28.53 -8.02
C ASP A 108 26.02 28.87 -9.47
N PHE A 109 25.46 30.06 -9.75
CA PHE A 109 25.06 30.44 -11.13
C PHE A 109 26.21 30.92 -12.03
N ILE A 110 27.38 31.30 -11.47
CA ILE A 110 28.41 32.02 -12.24
C ILE A 110 29.34 31.10 -13.08
N ASN A 111 29.41 29.79 -12.84
CA ASN A 111 30.41 28.93 -13.51
C ASN A 111 29.95 27.51 -13.92
N GLY A 112 28.72 27.37 -14.42
CA GLY A 112 28.22 26.10 -14.94
C GLY A 112 27.25 26.29 -16.09
N THR A 113 27.78 26.26 -17.31
CA THR A 113 27.05 26.14 -18.57
C THR A 113 26.28 24.82 -18.63
N ASP A 114 24.96 24.86 -18.77
CA ASP A 114 24.27 24.19 -19.89
C ASP A 114 22.81 24.67 -19.95
N ASP A 115 22.37 24.95 -21.18
CA ASP A 115 20.98 25.09 -21.59
C ASP A 115 20.17 23.87 -21.13
N GLU A 116 19.11 24.08 -20.35
CA GLU A 116 17.89 23.31 -20.56
C GLU A 116 16.69 24.26 -20.49
N GLU A 117 15.95 24.27 -21.60
CA GLU A 117 14.65 24.91 -21.77
C GLU A 117 13.71 24.42 -20.66
N CYS A 118 13.28 25.35 -19.81
CA CYS A 118 12.20 25.13 -18.86
C CYS A 118 10.87 25.15 -19.61
N ASP A 119 10.48 24.01 -20.18
CA ASP A 119 9.16 23.80 -20.76
C ASP A 119 8.23 23.06 -19.79
N SER A 120 7.07 23.69 -19.57
CA SER A 120 5.79 23.09 -19.14
C SER A 120 5.67 22.55 -17.71
N ASP A 121 5.15 23.37 -16.78
CA ASP A 121 4.24 22.91 -15.69
C ASP A 121 3.56 24.06 -14.90
N ASP A 122 3.28 25.20 -15.55
CA ASP A 122 2.61 26.36 -14.93
C ASP A 122 1.07 26.40 -15.19
N GLU A 123 0.40 25.24 -15.25
CA GLU A 123 -1.06 25.21 -15.14
C GLU A 123 -1.46 24.77 -13.73
N GLU A 124 -2.23 25.62 -13.02
CA GLU A 124 -2.76 25.31 -11.69
C GLU A 124 -3.66 24.07 -11.74
N VAL A 125 -3.06 22.89 -11.53
CA VAL A 125 -3.78 21.62 -11.48
C VAL A 125 -4.66 21.61 -10.23
N ILE A 126 -5.97 21.75 -10.42
CA ILE A 126 -6.96 21.57 -9.35
C ILE A 126 -6.76 20.18 -8.74
N ASP A 127 -6.48 20.13 -7.43
CA ASP A 127 -6.19 18.90 -6.69
C ASP A 127 -7.20 17.79 -7.01
N ILE A 128 -6.70 16.65 -7.50
CA ILE A 128 -7.51 15.46 -7.84
C ILE A 128 -8.32 15.02 -6.60
N GLY A 129 -7.78 15.23 -5.39
CA GLY A 129 -8.47 14.98 -4.13
C GLY A 129 -9.76 15.79 -3.96
N GLN A 130 -9.79 17.03 -4.43
CA GLN A 130 -11.02 17.83 -4.46
C GLN A 130 -12.00 17.37 -5.54
N ARG A 131 -11.49 16.95 -6.71
CA ARG A 131 -12.32 16.47 -7.84
C ARG A 131 -13.01 15.14 -7.58
N LEU A 132 -12.34 14.20 -6.91
CA LEU A 132 -12.87 12.86 -6.63
C LEU A 132 -13.62 12.74 -5.29
N ASN A 133 -13.81 13.84 -4.57
CA ASN A 133 -14.47 13.82 -3.27
C ASN A 133 -15.94 13.36 -3.40
N GLY A 134 -16.30 12.29 -2.67
CA GLY A 134 -17.65 11.73 -2.66
C GLY A 134 -17.97 10.80 -3.83
N VAL A 135 -16.99 10.48 -4.69
CA VAL A 135 -17.16 9.48 -5.75
C VAL A 135 -17.06 8.08 -5.15
N ASN A 136 -17.96 7.18 -5.54
CA ASN A 136 -17.87 5.78 -5.17
C ASN A 136 -16.81 5.09 -6.03
N LEU A 137 -15.68 4.71 -5.43
CA LEU A 137 -14.53 4.12 -6.12
C LEU A 137 -14.77 2.69 -6.63
N ASP A 138 -15.83 2.02 -6.17
CA ASP A 138 -16.22 0.70 -6.66
C ASP A 138 -17.09 0.77 -7.93
N ASP A 139 -17.51 1.97 -8.35
CA ASP A 139 -18.27 2.21 -9.58
C ASP A 139 -17.35 2.80 -10.66
N ALA A 140 -16.86 1.93 -11.55
CA ALA A 140 -15.91 2.28 -12.59
C ALA A 140 -16.43 3.37 -13.54
N ASP A 141 -17.74 3.40 -13.82
CA ASP A 141 -18.33 4.37 -14.73
C ASP A 141 -18.35 5.78 -14.11
N GLN A 142 -18.63 5.89 -12.82
CA GLN A 142 -18.61 7.18 -12.10
C GLN A 142 -17.20 7.78 -11.98
N VAL A 143 -16.18 6.93 -11.75
CA VAL A 143 -14.79 7.37 -11.69
C VAL A 143 -14.33 7.86 -13.07
N TRP A 144 -14.71 7.15 -14.14
CA TRP A 144 -14.35 7.47 -15.51
C TRP A 144 -14.90 8.83 -16.00
N GLU A 145 -16.14 9.18 -15.60
CA GLU A 145 -16.76 10.46 -15.95
C GLU A 145 -16.09 11.68 -15.28
N LYS A 146 -15.39 11.47 -14.16
CA LYS A 146 -14.75 12.54 -13.37
C LYS A 146 -13.31 12.83 -13.75
N LEU A 147 -12.66 11.93 -14.50
CA LEU A 147 -11.32 12.10 -15.06
C LEU A 147 -11.33 13.06 -16.26
N THR A 148 -10.25 13.82 -16.45
CA THR A 148 -10.06 14.67 -17.64
C THR A 148 -9.78 13.80 -18.86
N GLU A 149 -9.87 14.41 -20.05
CA GLU A 149 -9.61 13.69 -21.29
C GLU A 149 -8.15 13.20 -21.37
N ASP A 150 -7.19 13.98 -20.87
CA ASP A 150 -5.77 13.61 -20.85
C ASP A 150 -5.50 12.45 -19.88
N GLU A 151 -6.05 12.51 -18.65
CA GLU A 151 -5.95 11.43 -17.64
C GLU A 151 -6.54 10.10 -18.18
N ARG A 152 -7.66 10.17 -18.92
CA ARG A 152 -8.27 9.00 -19.56
C ARG A 152 -7.38 8.44 -20.66
N GLN A 153 -6.78 9.30 -21.48
CA GLN A 153 -5.91 8.87 -22.58
C GLN A 153 -4.64 8.19 -22.06
N GLU A 154 -4.05 8.69 -20.98
CA GLU A 154 -2.93 8.01 -20.30
C GLU A 154 -3.32 6.63 -19.79
N PHE A 155 -4.49 6.51 -19.14
CA PHE A 155 -4.97 5.22 -18.67
C PHE A 155 -5.20 4.23 -19.82
N VAL A 156 -5.79 4.68 -20.93
CA VAL A 156 -5.98 3.84 -22.13
C VAL A 156 -4.64 3.45 -22.75
N ALA A 157 -3.66 4.36 -22.77
CA ALA A 157 -2.32 4.07 -23.27
C ALA A 157 -1.60 3.02 -22.42
N PHE A 158 -1.81 3.01 -21.11
CA PHE A 158 -1.24 2.01 -20.20
C PHE A 158 -1.80 0.60 -20.39
N LEU A 159 -3.05 0.48 -20.87
CA LEU A 159 -3.68 -0.82 -21.17
C LEU A 159 -3.30 -1.41 -22.53
N LYS A 160 -2.55 -0.68 -23.34
CA LYS A 160 -2.18 -1.04 -24.71
C LYS A 160 -0.81 -1.72 -24.77
#